data_AF-F8B057-F1
#
_entry.id   AF-F8B057-F1
#
_cell.length_a   1.000
_cell.length_b   1.000
_cell.length_c   1.000
_cell.angle_alpha   90.00
_cell.angle_beta   90.00
_cell.angle_gamma   90.00
#
_symmetry.space_group_name_H-M   'P 1'
#
loop_
_entity.id
_entity.type
_entity.pdbx_description
1 polymer ?
#
loop_
_entity_poly.entity_id
_entity_poly.type
_entity_poly.pdbx_seq_one_letter_code
_entity_poly.pdbx_strand_id
1 'polypeptide(L)'
;MSTADDRTRAHALVDDLLGQPDQAADRSVAVLHAHAAALAWIRDTTGLYPASPGIVAELNSVAGRLRTGIDDRDPVAVLGQAAVDALAAHRASAAA
;
A
#
# COMPACT_ATOMS: atom_id res chain seq x y z
N MET A 1 10.67 14.55 45.86
CA MET A 1 9.97 13.73 44.86
C MET A 1 9.98 12.30 45.36
N SER A 2 8.81 11.67 45.41
CA SER A 2 8.67 10.31 45.93
C SER A 2 9.15 9.31 44.86
N THR A 3 9.79 8.22 45.29
CA THR A 3 10.14 7.09 44.41
C THR A 3 8.94 6.51 43.65
N ALA A 4 7.71 6.76 44.13
CA ALA A 4 6.48 6.39 43.43
C ALA A 4 6.16 7.31 42.24
N ASP A 5 6.48 8.61 42.33
CA ASP A 5 6.28 9.58 41.25
C ASP A 5 7.26 9.31 40.10
N ASP A 6 8.52 9.01 40.43
CA ASP A 6 9.56 8.67 39.45
C ASP A 6 9.23 7.37 38.70
N ARG A 7 8.69 6.36 39.39
CA ARG A 7 8.23 5.11 38.76
C ARG A 7 7.06 5.34 37.81
N THR A 8 6.08 6.15 38.22
CA THR A 8 4.91 6.49 37.40
C THR A 8 5.34 7.24 36.13
N ARG A 9 6.29 8.17 36.27
CA ARG A 9 6.86 8.91 35.15
C ARG A 9 7.68 8.04 34.19
N ALA A 10 8.43 7.09 34.73
CA ALA A 10 9.18 6.12 33.92
C ALA A 10 8.24 5.21 33.10
N HIS A 11 7.13 4.75 33.69
CA HIS A 11 6.13 3.95 32.98
C HIS A 11 5.43 4.76 31.88
N ALA A 12 5.03 6.00 32.16
CA ALA A 12 4.45 6.88 31.16
C ALA A 12 5.42 7.16 29.98
N LEU A 13 6.72 7.30 30.26
CA LEU A 13 7.76 7.43 29.23
C LEU A 13 7.93 6.17 28.38
N VAL A 14 7.83 4.99 28.97
CA VAL A 14 7.88 3.72 28.23
C VAL A 14 6.64 3.57 27.34
N ASP A 15 5.46 3.93 27.83
CA ASP A 15 4.22 3.90 27.04
C ASP A 15 4.24 4.93 25.89
N ASP A 16 4.89 6.08 26.08
CA ASP A 16 5.06 7.12 25.06
C ASP A 16 6.13 6.71 24.01
N LEU A 17 7.24 6.10 24.45
CA LEU A 17 8.28 5.55 23.57
C LEU A 17 7.84 4.31 22.80
N LEU A 18 6.92 3.52 23.36
CA LEU A 18 6.27 2.37 22.73
C LEU A 18 4.87 2.74 22.22
N GLY A 19 4.66 4.02 21.89
CA GLY A 19 3.37 4.59 21.51
C GLY A 19 2.65 3.83 20.39
N GLN A 20 1.36 4.12 20.24
CA GLN A 20 0.48 3.44 19.29
C GLN A 20 1.09 3.48 17.87
N PRO A 21 1.07 2.36 17.13
CA PRO A 21 1.63 2.29 15.79
C PRO A 21 0.99 3.35 14.89
N ASP A 22 1.83 4.00 14.08
CA ASP A 22 1.37 4.99 13.10
C ASP A 22 0.59 4.26 12.00
N GLN A 23 -0.73 4.25 12.15
CA GLN A 23 -1.64 3.59 11.22
C GLN A 23 -1.51 4.12 9.79
N ALA A 24 -1.12 5.38 9.61
CA ALA A 24 -0.91 5.94 8.28
C ALA A 24 0.38 5.39 7.65
N ALA A 25 1.43 5.17 8.44
CA ALA A 25 2.65 4.51 8.01
C ALA A 25 2.38 3.04 7.67
N ASP A 26 1.69 2.29 8.54
CA ASP A 26 1.34 0.90 8.31
C ASP A 26 0.49 0.73 7.04
N ARG A 27 -0.49 1.62 6.85
CA ARG A 27 -1.29 1.65 5.63
C ARG A 27 -0.43 1.93 4.39
N SER A 28 0.50 2.87 4.47
CA SER A 28 1.39 3.19 3.37
C SER A 28 2.26 1.99 2.96
N VAL A 29 2.79 1.26 3.95
CA VAL A 29 3.54 0.02 3.73
C VAL A 29 2.65 -1.03 3.08
N ALA A 30 1.44 -1.27 3.59
CA ALA A 30 0.51 -2.24 3.00
C ALA A 30 0.19 -1.93 1.53
N VAL A 31 -0.04 -0.65 1.20
CA VAL A 31 -0.30 -0.22 -0.18
C VAL A 31 0.93 -0.41 -1.08
N LEU A 32 2.13 -0.09 -0.58
CA LEU A 32 3.38 -0.32 -1.33
C LEU A 32 3.60 -1.80 -1.62
N HIS A 33 3.36 -2.69 -0.65
CA HIS A 33 3.46 -4.14 -0.83
C HIS A 33 2.44 -4.65 -1.85
N ALA A 34 1.18 -4.23 -1.75
CA ALA A 34 0.13 -4.60 -2.70
C ALA A 34 0.45 -4.10 -4.13
N HIS A 35 0.99 -2.89 -4.26
CA HIS A 35 1.35 -2.30 -5.55
C HIS A 35 2.52 -3.06 -6.20
N ALA A 36 3.54 -3.39 -5.42
CA ALA A 36 4.66 -4.22 -5.88
C ALA A 36 4.19 -5.62 -6.31
N ALA A 37 3.29 -6.24 -5.55
CA ALA A 37 2.71 -7.54 -5.89
C ALA A 37 1.90 -7.49 -7.19
N ALA A 38 1.10 -6.43 -7.39
CA ALA A 38 0.35 -6.22 -8.63
C ALA A 38 1.27 -6.08 -9.86
N LEU A 39 2.36 -5.30 -9.74
CA LEU A 39 3.35 -5.18 -10.82
C LEU A 39 4.09 -6.49 -11.09
N ALA A 40 4.45 -7.25 -10.05
CA ALA A 40 5.07 -8.56 -10.19
C ALA A 40 4.12 -9.53 -10.90
N TRP A 41 2.84 -9.55 -10.54
CA TRP A 41 1.84 -10.38 -11.20
C TRP A 41 1.69 -10.03 -12.68
N ILE A 42 1.68 -8.73 -13.05
CA ILE A 42 1.65 -8.31 -14.47
C ILE A 42 2.88 -8.83 -15.21
N ARG A 43 4.08 -8.67 -14.63
CA ARG A 43 5.31 -9.17 -15.23
C ARG A 43 5.23 -10.68 -15.44
N ASP A 44 4.82 -11.43 -14.43
CA ASP A 44 4.76 -12.89 -14.50
C ASP A 44 3.68 -13.37 -15.48
N THR A 45 2.59 -12.61 -15.64
CA THR A 45 1.47 -12.94 -16.55
C THR A 45 1.76 -12.56 -18.01
N THR A 46 2.55 -11.51 -18.25
CA THR A 46 2.82 -11.00 -19.61
C THR A 46 4.20 -11.37 -20.13
N GLY A 47 5.14 -11.75 -19.25
CA GLY A 47 6.54 -11.91 -19.56
C GLY A 47 7.25 -10.59 -19.90
N LEU A 48 6.61 -9.44 -19.69
CA LEU A 48 7.14 -8.13 -20.08
C LEU A 48 7.66 -7.35 -18.86
N TYR A 49 8.84 -6.79 -19.01
CA TYR A 49 9.41 -5.83 -18.08
C TYR A 49 10.19 -4.75 -18.84
N PRO A 50 9.92 -3.45 -18.57
CA PRO A 50 8.88 -2.92 -17.68
C PRO A 50 7.46 -3.18 -18.20
N ALA A 51 6.47 -3.12 -17.31
CA ALA A 51 5.06 -3.15 -17.70
C ALA A 51 4.71 -1.93 -18.58
N SER A 52 3.64 -2.05 -19.38
CA SER A 52 3.17 -0.96 -20.25
C SER A 52 2.90 0.33 -19.45
N PRO A 53 3.29 1.52 -19.97
CA PRO A 53 3.12 2.79 -19.26
C PRO A 53 1.70 3.07 -18.79
N GLY A 54 0.68 2.66 -19.57
CA GLY A 54 -0.73 2.84 -19.20
C GLY A 54 -1.12 2.02 -17.98
N ILE A 55 -0.63 0.78 -17.87
CA ILE A 55 -0.90 -0.09 -16.71
C ILE A 55 -0.19 0.48 -15.47
N VAL A 56 1.06 0.93 -15.62
CA VAL A 56 1.83 1.55 -14.53
C VAL A 56 1.14 2.82 -14.03
N ALA A 57 0.65 3.67 -14.94
CA ALA A 57 -0.05 4.89 -14.58
C ALA A 57 -1.33 4.60 -13.78
N GLU A 58 -2.14 3.62 -14.19
CA GLU A 58 -3.36 3.24 -13.49
C GLU A 58 -3.05 2.72 -12.08
N LEU A 59 -2.10 1.78 -11.95
CA LEU A 59 -1.74 1.23 -10.65
C LEU A 59 -1.15 2.29 -9.70
N ASN A 60 -0.38 3.25 -10.22
CA ASN A 60 0.12 4.38 -9.43
C ASN A 60 -1.01 5.29 -8.94
N SER A 61 -2.00 5.56 -9.79
CA SER A 61 -3.18 6.35 -9.44
C SER A 61 -3.98 5.68 -8.32
N VAL A 62 -4.27 4.38 -8.46
CA VAL A 62 -4.98 3.57 -7.45
C VAL A 62 -4.20 3.53 -6.13
N ALA A 63 -2.90 3.24 -6.16
CA ALA A 63 -2.05 3.25 -4.98
C ALA A 63 -1.94 4.65 -4.34
N GLY A 64 -1.97 5.73 -5.13
CA GLY A 64 -2.05 7.10 -4.64
C GLY A 64 -3.29 7.33 -3.80
N ARG A 65 -4.47 6.93 -4.29
CA ARG A 65 -5.74 7.07 -3.57
C ARG A 65 -5.77 6.27 -2.27
N LEU A 66 -5.33 5.01 -2.30
CA LEU A 66 -5.32 4.15 -1.11
C LEU A 66 -4.42 4.68 0.01
N ARG A 67 -3.29 5.32 -0.33
CA ARG A 67 -2.37 5.95 0.64
C ARG A 67 -2.97 7.15 1.36
N THR A 68 -3.98 7.82 0.79
CA THR A 68 -4.63 8.95 1.46
C THR A 68 -5.42 8.55 2.71
N GLY A 69 -5.70 7.25 2.88
CA GLY A 69 -6.50 6.73 3.98
C GLY A 69 -8.01 7.01 3.88
N ILE A 70 -8.45 7.77 2.88
CA ILE A 70 -9.89 8.04 2.62
C ILE A 70 -10.60 6.78 2.14
N ASP A 71 -9.93 6.02 1.28
CA ASP A 71 -10.37 4.71 0.84
C ASP A 71 -9.85 3.69 1.86
N ASP A 72 -10.73 3.01 2.58
CA ASP A 72 -10.42 2.07 3.67
C ASP A 72 -10.31 0.61 3.21
N ARG A 73 -10.68 0.34 1.95
CA ARG A 73 -10.67 -1.00 1.37
C ARG A 73 -9.28 -1.64 1.41
N ASP A 74 -9.27 -2.97 1.38
CA ASP A 74 -8.06 -3.78 1.37
C ASP A 74 -7.19 -3.44 0.14
N PRO A 75 -5.96 -2.94 0.33
CA PRO A 75 -5.06 -2.60 -0.77
C PRO A 75 -4.77 -3.79 -1.70
N VAL A 76 -4.69 -5.02 -1.18
CA VAL A 76 -4.37 -6.20 -1.98
C VAL A 76 -5.51 -6.49 -2.96
N ALA A 77 -6.74 -6.55 -2.48
CA ALA A 77 -7.91 -6.75 -3.33
C ALA A 77 -8.06 -5.64 -4.38
N VAL A 78 -7.92 -4.37 -3.98
CA VAL A 78 -8.12 -3.22 -4.88
C VAL A 78 -7.04 -3.15 -5.97
N LEU A 79 -5.76 -3.30 -5.62
CA LEU A 79 -4.66 -3.26 -6.60
C LEU A 79 -4.61 -4.52 -7.46
N GLY A 80 -4.99 -5.68 -6.92
CA GLY A 80 -5.13 -6.91 -7.68
C GLY A 80 -6.18 -6.78 -8.78
N GLN A 81 -7.37 -6.25 -8.44
CA GLN A 81 -8.42 -6.02 -9.44
C GLN A 81 -7.99 -4.96 -10.46
N ALA A 82 -7.40 -3.85 -10.02
CA ALA A 82 -6.90 -2.81 -10.93
C ALA A 82 -5.85 -3.35 -11.91
N ALA A 83 -5.00 -4.29 -11.51
CA ALA A 83 -4.03 -4.92 -12.39
C ALA A 83 -4.71 -5.78 -13.47
N VAL A 84 -5.74 -6.54 -13.11
CA VAL A 84 -6.54 -7.34 -14.05
C VAL A 84 -7.22 -6.44 -15.06
N ASP A 85 -7.89 -5.38 -14.59
CA ASP A 85 -8.66 -4.46 -15.44
C ASP A 85 -7.74 -3.69 -16.40
N ALA A 86 -6.62 -3.16 -15.90
CA ALA A 86 -5.65 -2.44 -16.71
C ALA A 86 -5.00 -3.35 -17.77
N LEU A 87 -4.70 -4.60 -17.43
CA LEU A 87 -4.17 -5.57 -18.39
C LEU A 87 -5.21 -5.93 -19.46
N ALA A 88 -6.47 -6.12 -19.07
CA ALA A 88 -7.56 -6.39 -20.00
C ALA A 88 -7.76 -5.22 -20.97
N ALA A 89 -7.77 -3.98 -20.46
CA ALA A 89 -7.85 -2.76 -21.26
C ALA A 89 -6.66 -2.65 -22.23
N HIS A 90 -5.45 -2.89 -21.76
CA HIS A 90 -4.24 -2.86 -22.61
C HIS A 90 -4.32 -3.87 -23.77
N ARG A 91 -4.79 -5.10 -23.49
CA ARG A 91 -4.99 -6.14 -24.53
C ARG A 91 -6.08 -5.77 -25.52
N ALA A 92 -7.19 -5.19 -25.04
CA ALA A 92 -8.27 -4.73 -25.90
C ALA A 92 -7.79 -3.62 -26.86
N SER A 93 -7.00 -2.67 -26.36
CA SER A 93 -6.42 -1.61 -27.20
C SER A 93 -5.37 -2.12 -28.20
N ALA A 94 -4.65 -3.19 -27.87
CA ALA A 94 -3.67 -3.80 -28.79
C ALA A 94 -4.33 -4.63 -29.92
N ALA A 95 -5.59 -5.02 -29.75
CA ALA A 95 -6.36 -5.81 -30.73
C ALA A 95 -7.22 -4.95 -31.68
N ALA A 96 -7.34 -3.65 -31.41
CA ALA A 96 -8.08 -2.67 -32.20
C ALA A 96 -7.17 -2.01 -33.25
#